data_AF-A0A3D3IXB1-F1
#
_entry.id   AF-A0A3D3IXB1-F1
#
_cell.length_a   1.000
_cell.length_b   1.000
_cell.length_c   1.000
_cell.angle_alpha   90.00
_cell.angle_beta   90.00
_cell.angle_gamma   90.00
#
_symmetry.space_group_name_H-M   'P 1'
#
loop_
_entity.id
_entity.type
_entity.pdbx_description
1 polymer ?
#
loop_
_entity_poly.entity_id
_entity_poly.type
_entity_poly.pdbx_seq_one_letter_code
_entity_poly.pdbx_strand_id
1 'polypeptide(L)'
;VADVPVAALLSGGVDSSAITALMQKNSAVRIKTYALGLNAEDEDLRRARVMAQHIGTDHQEFYFDPARQWQILGDILQHYGEPISLLPLVHSAELFRHIHADGSRVVLMGHGADELFYGYTGHWRTLVVSLALQYGCGIGSILPGDLGALSRAKPGARKAALYIRHADHLAKEILTQDATEQY
;
A
#
# COMPACT_ATOMS: atom_id res chain seq x y z
N VAL A 1 -23.87 16.87 -6.13
CA VAL A 1 -23.13 17.96 -6.78
C VAL A 1 -22.13 18.49 -5.75
N ALA A 2 -20.86 18.64 -6.10
CA ALA A 2 -19.82 19.17 -5.20
C ALA A 2 -19.56 20.64 -5.53
N ASP A 3 -19.24 21.46 -4.52
CA ASP A 3 -19.02 22.90 -4.68
C ASP A 3 -17.62 23.25 -5.24
N VAL A 4 -16.74 22.25 -5.36
CA VAL A 4 -15.37 22.39 -5.86
C VAL A 4 -15.06 21.31 -6.89
N PRO A 5 -14.11 21.57 -7.82
CA PRO A 5 -13.64 20.55 -8.75
C PRO A 5 -13.11 19.31 -8.03
N VAL A 6 -13.54 18.13 -8.49
CA VAL A 6 -13.13 16.82 -7.99
C VAL A 6 -12.28 16.14 -9.05
N ALA A 7 -11.07 15.75 -8.66
CA ALA A 7 -10.15 14.98 -9.50
C ALA A 7 -10.05 13.52 -9.04
N ALA A 8 -9.32 12.69 -9.79
CA ALA A 8 -9.04 11.31 -9.41
C ALA A 8 -7.56 10.94 -9.57
N LEU A 9 -7.09 10.02 -8.73
CA LEU A 9 -5.84 9.30 -8.99
C LEU A 9 -6.10 8.12 -9.91
N LEU A 10 -5.30 7.97 -10.96
CA LEU A 10 -5.42 6.90 -11.95
C LEU A 10 -4.08 6.18 -12.11
N SER A 11 -3.92 5.01 -11.49
CA SER A 11 -2.71 4.18 -11.58
C SER A 11 -2.74 3.16 -12.74
N GLY A 12 -3.85 3.11 -13.48
CA GLY A 12 -4.11 2.05 -14.47
C GLY A 12 -4.46 0.68 -13.85
N GLY A 13 -4.54 0.59 -12.51
CA GLY A 13 -5.10 -0.57 -11.81
C GLY A 13 -6.63 -0.60 -11.89
N VAL A 14 -7.24 -1.76 -11.64
CA VAL A 14 -8.69 -1.94 -11.80
C VAL A 14 -9.51 -1.03 -10.88
N ASP A 15 -9.07 -0.82 -9.64
CA ASP A 15 -9.82 -0.06 -8.63
C ASP A 15 -9.89 1.42 -8.97
N SER A 16 -8.72 2.02 -9.24
CA SER A 16 -8.62 3.44 -9.61
C SER A 16 -9.31 3.71 -10.95
N SER A 17 -9.21 2.77 -11.90
CA SER A 17 -9.88 2.85 -13.20
C SER A 17 -11.41 2.77 -13.06
N ALA A 18 -11.93 1.91 -12.19
CA ALA A 18 -13.36 1.78 -11.96
C ALA A 18 -13.97 3.06 -11.36
N ILE A 19 -13.32 3.64 -10.33
CA ILE A 19 -13.73 4.92 -9.75
C ILE A 19 -13.69 6.03 -10.81
N THR A 20 -12.60 6.12 -11.56
CA THR A 20 -12.42 7.14 -12.60
C THR A 20 -13.46 7.02 -13.71
N ALA A 21 -13.76 5.81 -14.17
CA ALA A 21 -14.77 5.56 -15.19
C ALA A 21 -16.18 5.96 -14.72
N LEU A 22 -16.53 5.64 -13.47
CA LEU A 22 -17.81 6.04 -12.88
C LEU A 22 -17.90 7.57 -12.72
N MET A 23 -16.83 8.22 -12.28
CA MET A 23 -16.77 9.68 -12.21
C MET A 23 -16.97 10.32 -13.57
N GLN A 24 -16.23 9.87 -14.60
CA GLN A 24 -16.30 10.44 -15.94
C GLN A 24 -17.68 10.22 -16.56
N LYS A 25 -18.29 9.05 -16.36
CA LYS A 25 -19.66 8.74 -16.85
C LYS A 25 -20.72 9.69 -16.27
N ASN A 26 -20.50 10.18 -15.05
CA ASN A 26 -21.41 11.11 -14.37
C ASN A 26 -21.00 12.58 -14.53
N SER A 27 -19.98 12.86 -15.34
CA SER A 27 -19.49 14.20 -15.63
C SER A 27 -19.80 14.60 -17.07
N ALA A 28 -20.27 15.84 -17.26
CA ALA A 28 -20.47 16.44 -18.59
C ALA A 28 -19.15 16.94 -19.22
N VAL A 29 -18.09 17.07 -18.43
CA VAL A 29 -16.77 17.53 -18.85
C VAL A 29 -15.70 16.47 -18.55
N ARG A 30 -14.54 16.57 -19.20
CA ARG A 30 -13.41 15.70 -18.88
C ARG A 30 -12.96 15.96 -17.45
N ILE A 31 -12.91 14.90 -16.64
CA ILE A 31 -12.39 14.99 -15.26
C ILE A 31 -10.87 15.03 -15.29
N LYS A 32 -10.27 15.78 -14.36
CA LYS A 32 -8.82 15.76 -14.18
C LYS A 32 -8.39 14.45 -13.51
N THR A 33 -7.35 13.83 -14.05
CA THR A 33 -6.77 12.59 -13.52
C THR A 33 -5.27 12.74 -13.40
N TYR A 34 -4.70 12.20 -12.31
CA TYR A 34 -3.27 12.28 -12.05
C TYR A 34 -2.68 10.89 -11.83
N ALA A 35 -1.48 10.68 -12.34
CA ALA A 35 -0.67 9.49 -12.11
C ALA A 35 0.75 9.90 -11.69
N LEU A 36 1.38 9.11 -10.82
CA LEU A 36 2.77 9.31 -10.40
C LEU A 36 3.60 8.11 -10.86
N GLY A 37 4.79 8.37 -11.38
CA GLY A 37 5.79 7.36 -11.71
C GLY A 37 7.19 7.96 -11.71
N LEU A 38 8.18 7.15 -12.04
CA LEU A 38 9.58 7.60 -12.06
C LEU A 38 9.97 8.29 -13.36
N ASN A 39 9.43 7.84 -14.49
CA ASN A 39 9.72 8.37 -15.82
C ASN A 39 8.65 7.89 -16.83
N ALA A 40 8.75 8.32 -18.09
CA ALA A 40 7.76 8.02 -19.12
C ALA A 40 7.61 6.52 -19.47
N GLU A 41 8.63 5.71 -19.15
CA GLU A 41 8.67 4.26 -19.39
C GLU A 41 8.14 3.45 -18.18
N ASP A 42 7.73 4.13 -17.11
CA ASP A 42 7.11 3.50 -15.95
C ASP A 42 5.84 2.74 -16.37
N GLU A 43 5.80 1.44 -16.09
CA GLU A 43 4.73 0.57 -16.53
C GLU A 43 3.37 0.96 -15.93
N ASP A 44 3.36 1.55 -14.72
CA ASP A 44 2.12 2.05 -14.10
C ASP A 44 1.61 3.29 -14.84
N LEU A 45 2.51 4.21 -15.23
CA LEU A 45 2.15 5.36 -16.05
C LEU A 45 1.68 4.94 -17.44
N ARG A 46 2.31 3.94 -18.05
CA ARG A 46 1.87 3.40 -19.35
C ARG A 46 0.44 2.87 -19.27
N ARG A 47 0.10 2.11 -18.21
CA ARG A 47 -1.27 1.62 -17.98
C ARG A 47 -2.24 2.76 -17.69
N ALA A 48 -1.84 3.73 -16.86
CA ALA A 48 -2.65 4.91 -16.55
C ALA A 48 -2.99 5.70 -17.82
N ARG A 49 -2.02 5.93 -18.70
CA ARG A 49 -2.19 6.62 -19.99
C ARG A 49 -3.18 5.92 -20.90
N VAL A 50 -3.06 4.60 -21.06
CA VAL A 50 -4.00 3.79 -21.84
C VAL A 50 -5.41 3.92 -21.27
N MET A 51 -5.55 3.85 -19.95
CA MET A 51 -6.85 3.94 -19.30
C MET A 51 -7.46 5.34 -19.39
N ALA A 52 -6.65 6.39 -19.24
CA ALA A 52 -7.07 7.77 -19.39
C ALA A 52 -7.63 8.04 -20.80
N GLN A 53 -6.94 7.53 -21.82
CA GLN A 53 -7.40 7.62 -23.21
C GLN A 53 -8.72 6.85 -23.42
N HIS A 54 -8.84 5.66 -22.83
CA HIS A 54 -10.05 4.86 -22.92
C HIS A 54 -11.26 5.51 -22.23
N ILE A 55 -11.05 6.08 -21.03
CA ILE A 55 -12.11 6.72 -20.25
C ILE A 55 -12.43 8.14 -20.80
N GLY A 56 -11.45 8.81 -21.41
CA GLY A 56 -11.60 10.15 -21.98
C GLY A 56 -11.38 11.28 -20.98
N THR A 57 -10.39 11.14 -20.10
CA THR A 57 -10.08 12.12 -19.04
C THR A 57 -9.07 13.19 -19.48
N ASP A 58 -8.98 14.28 -18.71
CA ASP A 58 -7.86 15.23 -18.79
C ASP A 58 -6.73 14.70 -17.90
N HIS A 59 -5.72 14.06 -18.51
CA HIS A 59 -4.74 13.26 -17.78
C HIS A 59 -3.40 13.96 -17.66
N GLN A 60 -2.88 13.98 -16.43
CA GLN A 60 -1.57 14.52 -16.11
C GLN A 60 -0.71 13.45 -15.45
N GLU A 61 0.52 13.31 -15.96
CA GLU A 61 1.52 12.42 -15.39
C GLU A 61 2.55 13.26 -14.64
N PHE A 62 2.88 12.82 -13.44
CA PHE A 62 3.88 13.43 -12.59
C PHE A 62 5.06 12.48 -12.42
N TYR A 63 6.26 12.99 -12.68
CA TYR A 63 7.50 12.26 -12.48
C TYR A 63 8.12 12.65 -11.15
N PHE A 64 8.25 11.66 -10.25
CA PHE A 64 8.83 11.89 -8.95
C PHE A 64 10.33 12.20 -9.06
N ASP A 65 10.80 13.23 -8.34
CA ASP A 65 12.21 13.59 -8.25
C ASP A 65 12.84 12.95 -6.99
N PRO A 66 13.68 11.91 -7.15
CA PRO A 66 14.30 11.24 -6.00
C PRO A 66 15.19 12.17 -5.16
N ALA A 67 15.71 13.26 -5.73
CA ALA A 67 16.55 14.20 -4.99
C ALA A 67 15.78 14.91 -3.86
N ARG A 68 14.45 14.99 -3.96
CA ARG A 68 13.59 15.66 -2.97
C ARG A 68 13.14 14.73 -1.84
N GLN A 69 13.35 13.42 -1.97
CA GLN A 69 12.82 12.40 -1.07
C GLN A 69 13.15 12.69 0.41
N TRP A 70 14.40 13.03 0.71
CA TRP A 70 14.85 13.30 2.08
C TRP A 70 14.22 14.56 2.68
N GLN A 71 14.09 15.61 1.88
CA GLN A 71 13.43 16.84 2.29
C GLN A 71 11.96 16.58 2.61
N ILE A 72 11.25 15.86 1.73
CA ILE A 72 9.83 15.56 1.90
C ILE A 72 9.60 14.65 3.11
N LEU A 73 10.47 13.66 3.32
CA LEU A 73 10.41 12.83 4.51
C LEU A 73 10.54 13.70 5.79
N GLY A 74 11.48 14.65 5.80
CA GLY A 74 11.63 15.61 6.90
C GLY A 74 10.35 16.42 7.14
N ASP A 75 9.73 16.96 6.07
CA ASP A 75 8.46 17.68 6.15
C ASP A 75 7.35 16.78 6.74
N ILE A 76 7.21 15.54 6.25
CA ILE A 76 6.17 14.60 6.71
C ILE A 76 6.33 14.30 8.21
N LEU A 77 7.56 14.03 8.66
CA LEU A 77 7.81 13.71 10.07
C LEU A 77 7.41 14.85 11.02
N GLN A 78 7.56 16.11 10.59
CA GLN A 78 7.09 17.26 11.37
C GLN A 78 5.57 17.28 11.55
N HIS A 79 4.81 16.74 10.59
CA HIS A 79 3.34 16.71 10.66
C HIS A 79 2.80 15.52 11.45
N TYR A 80 3.47 14.37 11.40
CA TYR A 80 2.95 13.14 12.00
C TYR A 80 3.36 12.91 13.46
N GLY A 81 4.43 13.53 13.93
CA GLY A 81 4.84 13.45 15.33
C GLY A 81 5.43 12.09 15.77
N GLU A 82 5.52 11.11 14.87
CA GLU A 82 6.15 9.80 15.11
C GLU A 82 6.89 9.27 13.87
N PRO A 83 7.85 8.35 14.01
CA PRO A 83 8.50 7.71 12.87
C PRO A 83 7.51 6.83 12.08
N ILE A 84 7.39 7.09 10.78
CA ILE A 84 6.56 6.28 9.87
C ILE A 84 7.42 5.55 8.87
N SER A 85 7.29 4.22 8.82
CA SER A 85 7.97 3.37 7.84
C SER A 85 7.10 3.09 6.61
N LEU A 86 6.62 4.16 5.96
CA LEU A 86 5.80 4.07 4.74
C LEU A 86 6.41 4.93 3.64
N LEU A 87 7.36 4.37 2.90
CA LEU A 87 7.98 5.02 1.73
C LEU A 87 6.95 5.58 0.72
N PRO A 88 5.81 4.93 0.42
CA PRO A 88 4.80 5.48 -0.50
C PRO A 88 4.20 6.82 -0.04
N LEU A 89 4.32 7.17 1.24
CA LEU A 89 3.82 8.44 1.78
C LEU A 89 4.60 9.63 1.22
N VAL A 90 5.90 9.48 0.97
CA VAL A 90 6.74 10.53 0.37
C VAL A 90 6.27 10.86 -1.06
N HIS A 91 6.02 9.84 -1.87
CA HIS A 91 5.51 10.01 -3.23
C HIS A 91 4.12 10.64 -3.22
N SER A 92 3.24 10.17 -2.34
CA SER A 92 1.87 10.68 -2.21
C SER A 92 1.85 12.14 -1.78
N ALA A 93 2.70 12.53 -0.82
CA ALA A 93 2.80 13.91 -0.35
C ALA A 93 3.23 14.86 -1.48
N GLU A 94 4.20 14.46 -2.28
CA GLU A 94 4.63 15.28 -3.42
C GLU A 94 3.57 15.37 -4.52
N LEU A 95 2.93 14.26 -4.86
CA LEU A 95 1.81 14.24 -5.80
C LEU A 95 0.69 15.18 -5.36
N PHE A 96 0.29 15.13 -4.08
CA PHE A 96 -0.78 15.99 -3.57
C PHE A 96 -0.39 17.47 -3.55
N ARG A 97 0.89 17.82 -3.34
CA ARG A 97 1.36 19.20 -3.49
C ARG A 97 1.19 19.68 -4.93
N HIS A 98 1.49 18.84 -5.93
CA HIS A 98 1.25 19.14 -7.34
C HIS A 98 -0.24 19.29 -7.67
N ILE A 99 -1.07 18.34 -7.23
CA ILE A 99 -2.52 18.39 -7.46
C ILE A 99 -3.14 19.65 -6.84
N HIS A 100 -2.71 20.01 -5.64
CA HIS A 100 -3.14 21.24 -4.97
C HIS A 100 -2.74 22.49 -5.77
N ALA A 101 -1.51 22.54 -6.28
CA ALA A 101 -1.02 23.64 -7.11
C ALA A 101 -1.80 23.76 -8.45
N ASP A 102 -2.29 22.66 -9.00
CA ASP A 102 -3.15 22.62 -10.20
C ASP A 102 -4.63 22.98 -9.91
N GLY A 103 -4.93 23.39 -8.68
CA GLY A 103 -6.23 23.93 -8.26
C GLY A 103 -7.26 22.88 -7.83
N SER A 104 -6.89 21.60 -7.81
CA SER A 104 -7.76 20.50 -7.36
C SER A 104 -7.69 20.36 -5.85
N ARG A 105 -8.84 20.49 -5.16
CA ARG A 105 -8.92 20.39 -3.69
C ARG A 105 -9.43 19.05 -3.19
N VAL A 106 -10.14 18.31 -4.03
CA VAL A 106 -10.72 17.00 -3.70
C VAL A 106 -10.24 15.99 -4.71
N VAL A 107 -9.74 14.86 -4.23
CA VAL A 107 -9.22 13.77 -5.06
C VAL A 107 -9.84 12.46 -4.60
N LEU A 108 -10.42 11.71 -5.55
CA LEU A 108 -10.90 10.36 -5.31
C LEU A 108 -9.82 9.33 -5.67
N MET A 109 -9.76 8.26 -4.90
CA MET A 109 -8.73 7.23 -4.98
C MET A 109 -9.38 5.84 -4.88
N GLY A 110 -8.71 4.82 -5.40
CA GLY A 110 -9.16 3.42 -5.34
C GLY A 110 -8.72 2.65 -4.09
N HIS A 111 -8.20 3.30 -3.06
CA HIS A 111 -7.76 2.63 -1.82
C HIS A 111 -8.94 1.98 -1.08
N GLY A 112 -8.67 0.86 -0.39
CA GLY A 112 -9.70 0.09 0.34
C GLY A 112 -10.30 -1.05 -0.48
N ALA A 113 -10.15 -1.04 -1.80
CA ALA A 113 -10.71 -2.07 -2.67
C ALA A 113 -10.07 -3.45 -2.42
N ASP A 114 -8.74 -3.51 -2.29
CA ASP A 114 -8.04 -4.76 -2.00
C ASP A 114 -8.47 -5.37 -0.66
N GLU A 115 -8.72 -4.54 0.35
CA GLU A 115 -9.19 -4.96 1.67
C GLU A 115 -10.62 -5.49 1.63
N LEU A 116 -11.50 -4.84 0.85
CA LEU A 116 -12.90 -5.24 0.71
C LEU A 116 -13.08 -6.47 -0.19
N PHE A 117 -12.27 -6.59 -1.24
CA PHE A 117 -12.42 -7.61 -2.28
C PHE A 117 -11.32 -8.67 -2.28
N TYR A 118 -10.44 -8.67 -1.27
CA TYR A 118 -9.32 -9.61 -1.14
C TYR A 118 -8.38 -9.60 -2.36
N GLY A 119 -8.05 -8.41 -2.86
CA GLY A 119 -7.26 -8.21 -4.07
C GLY A 119 -5.75 -8.44 -3.91
N TYR A 120 -5.21 -8.39 -2.68
CA TYR A 120 -3.77 -8.64 -2.47
C TYR A 120 -3.34 -10.04 -2.92
N THR A 121 -2.23 -10.06 -3.64
CA THR A 121 -1.57 -11.30 -4.02
C THR A 121 -1.19 -12.10 -2.77
N GLY A 122 -1.66 -13.35 -2.70
CA GLY A 122 -1.40 -14.22 -1.57
C GLY A 122 -2.56 -14.37 -0.58
N HIS A 123 -3.69 -13.67 -0.73
CA HIS A 123 -4.90 -14.00 0.05
C HIS A 123 -5.36 -15.43 -0.17
N TRP A 124 -5.32 -15.92 -1.42
CA TRP A 124 -5.60 -17.32 -1.73
C TRP A 124 -4.63 -18.28 -1.03
N ARG A 125 -3.31 -18.03 -1.13
CA ARG A 125 -2.31 -18.84 -0.40
C ARG A 125 -2.52 -18.78 1.10
N THR A 126 -2.83 -17.61 1.63
CA THR A 126 -3.09 -17.39 3.06
C THR A 126 -4.34 -18.13 3.51
N LEU A 127 -5.39 -18.14 2.68
CA LEU A 127 -6.61 -18.89 2.91
C LEU A 127 -6.33 -20.39 2.91
N VAL A 128 -5.64 -20.90 1.89
CA VAL A 128 -5.26 -22.32 1.80
C VAL A 128 -4.44 -22.75 3.01
N VAL A 129 -3.41 -21.98 3.37
CA VAL A 129 -2.59 -22.24 4.57
C VAL A 129 -3.43 -22.16 5.84
N SER A 130 -4.32 -21.18 5.95
CA SER A 130 -5.17 -21.00 7.13
C SER A 130 -6.16 -22.16 7.31
N LEU A 131 -6.75 -22.64 6.22
CA LEU A 131 -7.62 -23.82 6.18
C LEU A 131 -6.82 -25.08 6.51
N ALA A 132 -5.66 -25.29 5.89
CA ALA A 132 -4.77 -26.42 6.20
C ALA A 132 -4.38 -26.45 7.68
N LEU A 133 -4.03 -25.30 8.25
CA LEU A 133 -3.74 -25.19 9.68
C LEU A 133 -4.99 -25.36 10.55
N GLN A 134 -6.18 -24.98 10.09
CA GLN A 134 -7.45 -25.12 10.83
C GLN A 134 -7.94 -26.58 10.87
N TYR A 135 -7.81 -27.31 9.78
CA TYR A 135 -8.20 -28.72 9.72
C TYR A 135 -7.05 -29.66 10.15
N GLY A 136 -5.80 -29.20 10.10
CA GLY A 136 -4.61 -29.89 10.62
C GLY A 136 -4.28 -29.59 12.09
N CYS A 137 -5.16 -28.89 12.83
CA CYS A 137 -5.02 -28.66 14.27
C CYS A 137 -4.96 -30.01 14.99
N GLY A 138 -3.76 -30.41 15.44
CA GLY A 138 -3.53 -31.70 16.10
C GLY A 138 -2.20 -32.36 15.72
N ILE A 139 -1.70 -32.09 14.51
CA ILE A 139 -0.38 -32.57 14.05
C ILE A 139 0.76 -31.66 14.57
N GLY A 140 0.42 -30.47 15.07
CA GLY A 140 1.37 -29.48 15.59
C GLY A 140 2.19 -29.93 16.80
N SER A 141 1.83 -31.03 17.48
CA SER A 141 2.67 -31.67 18.50
C SER A 141 3.87 -32.42 17.90
N ILE A 142 3.80 -32.76 16.61
CA ILE A 142 4.82 -33.53 15.88
C ILE A 142 5.71 -32.60 15.03
N LEU A 143 5.23 -31.41 14.68
CA LEU A 143 6.00 -30.43 13.90
C LEU A 143 6.88 -29.55 14.81
N PRO A 144 8.21 -29.53 14.62
CA PRO A 144 9.10 -28.63 15.34
C PRO A 144 9.05 -27.20 14.76
N GLY A 145 9.75 -26.27 15.42
CA GLY A 145 9.96 -24.92 14.89
C GLY A 145 8.71 -24.03 14.87
N ASP A 146 8.70 -23.06 13.96
CA ASP A 146 7.62 -22.06 13.82
C ASP A 146 6.32 -22.69 13.30
N LEU A 147 6.42 -23.71 12.43
CA LEU A 147 5.27 -24.47 11.95
C LEU A 147 4.51 -25.16 13.09
N GLY A 148 5.23 -25.73 14.07
CA GLY A 148 4.63 -26.31 15.27
C GLY A 148 3.90 -25.28 16.14
N ALA A 149 4.49 -24.08 16.31
CA ALA A 149 3.86 -23.01 17.09
C ALA A 149 2.62 -22.44 16.38
N LEU A 150 2.71 -22.20 15.07
CA LEU A 150 1.61 -21.71 14.24
C LEU A 150 0.42 -22.66 14.20
N SER A 151 0.66 -23.97 14.16
CA SER A 151 -0.38 -25.00 14.14
C SER A 151 -1.08 -25.22 15.49
N ARG A 152 -0.41 -24.92 16.61
CA ARG A 152 -1.01 -24.96 17.96
C ARG A 152 -1.78 -23.68 18.33
N ALA A 153 -1.45 -22.56 17.72
CA ALA A 153 -2.13 -21.30 17.97
C ALA A 153 -3.56 -21.29 17.38
N LYS A 154 -4.51 -20.74 18.14
CA LYS A 154 -5.91 -20.60 17.72
C LYS A 154 -6.01 -19.74 16.44
N PRO A 155 -6.98 -20.01 15.55
CA PRO A 155 -7.29 -19.11 14.44
C PRO A 155 -7.42 -17.65 14.92
N GLY A 156 -6.81 -16.71 14.19
CA GLY A 156 -6.73 -15.29 14.59
C GLY A 156 -5.54 -14.93 15.49
N ALA A 157 -5.00 -15.87 16.28
CA ALA A 157 -3.84 -15.63 17.15
C ALA A 157 -2.49 -16.07 16.53
N ARG A 158 -2.52 -16.77 15.39
CA ARG A 158 -1.34 -17.38 14.75
C ARG A 158 -0.26 -16.36 14.37
N LYS A 159 -0.66 -15.20 13.82
CA LYS A 159 0.26 -14.11 13.44
C LYS A 159 0.97 -13.53 14.67
N ALA A 160 0.22 -13.26 15.74
CA ALA A 160 0.77 -12.76 17.00
C ALA A 160 1.74 -13.78 17.63
N ALA A 161 1.39 -15.07 17.65
CA ALA A 161 2.25 -16.14 18.17
C ALA A 161 3.58 -16.24 17.39
N LEU A 162 3.57 -16.07 16.07
CA LEU A 162 4.78 -16.05 15.24
C LEU A 162 5.65 -14.82 15.53
N TYR A 163 5.04 -13.64 15.67
CA TYR A 163 5.78 -12.42 15.97
C TYR A 163 6.40 -12.42 17.36
N ILE A 164 5.67 -12.88 18.38
CA ILE A 164 6.22 -13.03 19.73
C ILE A 164 7.42 -13.98 19.71
N ARG A 165 7.32 -15.11 19.01
CA ARG A 165 8.43 -16.07 18.92
C ARG A 165 9.65 -15.51 18.19
N HIS A 166 9.46 -14.80 17.08
CA HIS A 166 10.58 -14.14 16.39
C HIS A 166 11.17 -13.02 17.24
N ALA A 167 10.34 -12.25 17.96
CA ALA A 167 10.81 -11.25 18.90
C ALA A 167 11.64 -11.87 20.02
N ASP A 168 11.23 -13.03 20.57
CA ASP A 168 12.01 -13.74 21.59
C ASP A 168 13.35 -14.27 21.04
N HIS A 169 13.42 -14.62 19.75
CA HIS A 169 14.66 -15.05 19.09
C HIS A 169 15.59 -13.86 18.81
N LEU A 170 15.06 -12.81 18.19
CA LEU A 170 15.78 -11.58 17.86
C LEU A 170 16.24 -10.85 19.13
N ALA A 171 15.39 -10.76 20.15
CA ALA A 171 15.77 -10.17 21.43
C ALA A 171 16.92 -10.95 22.06
N LYS A 172 16.92 -12.29 21.98
CA LYS A 172 18.07 -13.09 22.46
C LYS A 172 19.32 -12.82 21.63
N GLU A 173 19.24 -12.81 20.31
CA GLU A 173 20.39 -12.56 19.43
C GLU A 173 21.00 -11.18 19.65
N ILE A 174 20.17 -10.13 19.71
CA ILE A 174 20.59 -8.74 19.96
C ILE A 174 21.21 -8.62 21.35
N LEU A 175 20.55 -9.16 22.39
CA LEU A 175 21.07 -9.13 23.75
C LEU A 175 22.37 -9.95 23.91
N THR A 176 22.56 -11.01 23.12
CA THR A 176 23.84 -11.74 23.10
C THR A 176 24.93 -11.02 22.31
N GLN A 177 24.60 -10.30 21.23
CA GLN A 177 25.56 -9.51 20.47
C GLN A 177 26.11 -8.35 21.30
N ASP A 178 25.23 -7.61 22.00
CA ASP A 178 25.63 -6.54 22.94
C ASP A 178 26.52 -7.07 24.08
N ALA A 179 26.29 -8.31 24.54
CA ALA A 179 27.10 -8.93 25.58
C ALA A 179 28.50 -9.39 25.08
N THR A 180 28.68 -9.59 23.78
CA THR A 180 29.96 -10.00 23.17
C THR A 180 30.78 -8.85 22.58
N GLU A 181 30.18 -7.69 22.27
CA GLU A 181 30.90 -6.52 21.73
C GLU A 181 31.48 -5.59 22.81
N GLN A 182 31.34 -5.91 24.11
CA GLN A 182 31.86 -5.12 25.23
C GLN A 182 33.09 -5.68 25.96
N TYR A 183 33.85 -6.62 25.38
CA TYR A 183 35.16 -7.04 25.92
C TYR A 183 36.23 -7.23 24.83
#